data_AF-A0A1X6MHL4-F1
#
_entry.id   AF-A0A1X6MHL4-F1
#
_cell.length_a   1.000
_cell.length_b   1.000
_cell.length_c   1.000
_cell.angle_alpha   90.00
_cell.angle_beta   90.00
_cell.angle_gamma   90.00
#
_symmetry.space_group_name_H-M   'P 1'
#
loop_
_entity.id
_entity.type
_entity.pdbx_description
1 polymer ?
#
loop_
_entity_poly.entity_id
_entity_poly.type
_entity_poly.pdbx_seq_one_letter_code
_entity_poly.pdbx_strand_id
1 'polypeptide(L)'
;MASQIPQTIDRDIFTRTITGSVSLSRFIHLLNDSPHIAKFVEELCFDAHANYVDTTLKPWIHELATIPVSRLTRIRSLRFSKVRCICFEKNEALLRTLRTYATVQEVHFCECSFPTFIDFEVFVAALPAVTRFSVDLITWSVADKLHIDRMIADPPKLQLSIVEFLWFADPVKFCSWLLRMPIPPTLRSVAFQRVMLADAQLVGIFLTKLGPGLRNLRIGCRFDKDPAMTKCTCDPFPPAMFIS
;
A
#
# COMPACT_ATOMS: atom_id res chain seq x y z
N MET A 1 37.93 -28.49 15.23
CA MET A 1 37.48 -27.43 14.31
C MET A 1 35.97 -27.43 14.30
N ALA A 2 35.35 -26.45 14.97
CA ALA A 2 33.90 -26.34 15.06
C ALA A 2 33.35 -25.76 13.76
N SER A 3 32.51 -26.53 13.08
CA SER A 3 31.71 -26.07 11.95
C SER A 3 30.58 -25.18 12.49
N GLN A 4 30.68 -23.87 12.26
CA GLN A 4 29.57 -22.95 12.49
C GLN A 4 28.58 -23.10 11.35
N ILE A 5 27.43 -23.69 11.66
CA ILE A 5 26.24 -23.67 10.81
C ILE A 5 25.74 -22.21 10.76
N PRO A 6 25.47 -21.61 9.59
CA PRO A 6 24.86 -20.30 9.53
C PRO A 6 23.45 -20.40 10.11
N GLN A 7 23.20 -19.70 11.22
CA GLN A 7 21.85 -19.45 11.72
C GLN A 7 21.12 -18.64 10.64
N THR A 8 20.26 -19.31 9.87
CA THR A 8 19.18 -18.65 9.14
C THR A 8 18.31 -17.95 10.16
N ILE A 9 18.60 -16.67 10.42
CA ILE A 9 17.73 -15.81 11.21
C ILE A 9 16.40 -15.80 10.47
N ASP A 10 15.41 -16.35 11.15
CA ASP A 10 14.07 -16.59 10.64
C ASP A 10 13.50 -15.28 10.08
N ARG A 11 13.27 -15.24 8.76
CA ARG A 11 12.74 -14.04 8.07
C ARG A 11 11.40 -13.60 8.69
N ASP A 12 10.69 -14.54 9.30
CA ASP A 12 9.42 -14.32 9.99
C ASP A 12 9.54 -13.41 11.22
N ILE A 13 10.74 -13.23 11.80
CA ILE A 13 10.93 -12.31 12.92
C ILE A 13 10.88 -10.85 12.45
N PHE A 14 11.38 -10.57 11.25
CA PHE A 14 11.45 -9.22 10.70
C PHE A 14 10.11 -8.74 10.12
N THR A 15 9.34 -9.67 9.53
CA THR A 15 8.03 -9.38 8.95
C THR A 15 6.94 -10.05 9.76
N ARG A 16 5.99 -9.28 10.30
CA ARG A 16 4.82 -9.83 11.01
C ARG A 16 3.53 -9.57 10.25
N THR A 17 2.83 -10.65 9.92
CA THR A 17 1.53 -10.60 9.27
C THR A 17 0.41 -10.75 10.29
N ILE A 18 -0.52 -9.79 10.28
CA ILE A 18 -1.71 -9.74 11.11
C ILE A 18 -2.90 -9.92 10.18
N THR A 19 -3.70 -10.96 10.43
CA THR A 19 -4.81 -11.39 9.56
C THR A 19 -6.20 -11.19 10.17
N GLY A 20 -6.25 -10.78 11.44
CA GLY A 20 -7.49 -10.67 12.21
C GLY A 20 -7.27 -10.24 13.66
N SER A 21 -8.35 -9.89 14.38
CA SER A 21 -8.31 -9.49 15.80
C SER A 21 -7.55 -10.46 16.69
N VAL A 22 -7.73 -11.78 16.51
CA VAL A 22 -7.03 -12.79 17.32
C VAL A 22 -5.51 -12.73 17.10
N SER A 23 -5.06 -12.62 15.85
CA SER A 23 -3.64 -12.49 15.53
C SER A 23 -3.05 -11.17 16.06
N LEU A 24 -3.84 -10.09 16.00
CA LEU A 24 -3.46 -8.78 16.53
C LEU A 24 -3.29 -8.84 18.05
N SER A 25 -4.25 -9.41 18.78
CA SER A 25 -4.15 -9.57 20.24
C SER A 25 -2.93 -10.41 20.63
N ARG A 26 -2.67 -11.52 19.92
CA ARG A 26 -1.46 -12.34 20.15
C ARG A 26 -0.19 -11.53 19.92
N PHE A 27 -0.14 -10.72 18.86
CA PHE A 27 1.00 -9.86 18.60
C PHE A 27 1.20 -8.82 19.70
N ILE A 28 0.13 -8.18 20.17
CA ILE A 28 0.20 -7.21 21.28
C ILE A 28 0.69 -7.89 22.56
N HIS A 29 0.17 -9.08 22.88
CA HIS A 29 0.67 -9.88 24.02
C HIS A 29 2.16 -10.20 23.85
N LEU A 30 2.60 -10.62 22.68
CA LEU A 30 4.01 -10.88 22.40
C LEU A 30 4.90 -9.64 22.63
N LEU A 31 4.46 -8.47 22.17
CA LEU A 31 5.17 -7.20 22.39
C LEU A 31 5.21 -6.79 23.87
N ASN A 32 4.23 -7.24 24.66
CA ASN A 32 4.16 -6.98 26.09
C ASN A 32 5.03 -7.94 26.91
N ASP A 33 4.91 -9.23 26.64
CA ASP A 33 5.57 -10.29 27.39
C ASP A 33 7.04 -10.45 27.00
N SER A 34 7.39 -10.09 25.76
CA SER A 34 8.75 -10.18 25.22
C SER A 34 9.19 -8.90 24.51
N PRO A 35 9.44 -7.80 25.25
CA PRO A 35 9.77 -6.49 24.67
C PRO A 35 11.02 -6.49 23.79
N HIS A 36 11.94 -7.41 24.04
CA HIS A 36 13.16 -7.58 23.25
C HIS A 36 12.89 -8.04 21.81
N ILE A 37 11.71 -8.59 21.51
CA ILE A 37 11.31 -8.99 20.15
C ILE A 37 10.92 -7.76 19.32
N ALA A 38 10.32 -6.75 19.94
CA ALA A 38 9.80 -5.56 19.28
C ALA A 38 10.85 -4.82 18.43
N LYS A 39 12.12 -4.84 18.88
CA LYS A 39 13.25 -4.22 18.19
C LYS A 39 13.67 -4.94 16.89
N PHE A 40 13.17 -6.15 16.64
CA PHE A 40 13.50 -6.90 15.43
C PHE A 40 12.41 -6.82 14.36
N VAL A 41 11.23 -6.29 14.69
CA VAL A 41 10.15 -6.12 13.73
C VAL A 41 10.48 -4.92 12.84
N GLU A 42 10.64 -5.18 11.54
CA GLU A 42 11.00 -4.20 10.51
C GLU A 42 9.86 -3.96 9.51
N GLU A 43 8.97 -4.95 9.33
CA GLU A 43 7.78 -4.85 8.49
C GLU A 43 6.53 -5.37 9.23
N LEU A 44 5.44 -4.62 9.13
CA LEU A 44 4.10 -5.11 9.49
C LEU A 44 3.25 -5.25 8.23
N CYS A 45 2.68 -6.44 8.06
CA CYS A 45 1.71 -6.74 7.04
C CYS A 45 0.32 -6.90 7.66
N PHE A 46 -0.64 -6.16 7.15
CA PHE A 46 -2.05 -6.25 7.54
C PHE A 46 -2.82 -6.86 6.37
N ASP A 47 -3.19 -8.13 6.49
CA ASP A 47 -3.97 -8.84 5.49
C ASP A 47 -5.40 -9.03 5.99
N ALA A 48 -6.33 -8.22 5.46
CA ALA A 48 -7.72 -8.28 5.86
C ALA A 48 -8.58 -9.14 4.91
N HIS A 49 -8.00 -10.14 4.22
CA HIS A 49 -8.70 -10.98 3.24
C HIS A 49 -10.03 -11.55 3.75
N ALA A 50 -10.09 -12.02 5.01
CA ALA A 50 -11.32 -12.55 5.57
C ALA A 50 -12.46 -11.51 5.57
N ASN A 51 -12.20 -10.28 6.07
CA ASN A 51 -13.16 -9.17 6.01
C ASN A 51 -13.38 -8.63 4.60
N TYR A 52 -12.41 -8.83 3.71
CA TYR A 52 -12.55 -8.47 2.30
C TYR A 52 -13.57 -9.37 1.61
N VAL A 53 -13.54 -10.67 1.87
CA VAL A 53 -14.47 -11.64 1.28
C VAL A 53 -15.84 -11.57 1.96
N ASP A 54 -15.86 -11.49 3.28
CA ASP A 54 -17.09 -11.48 4.08
C ASP A 54 -17.27 -10.13 4.80
N THR A 55 -18.18 -9.32 4.27
CA THR A 55 -18.52 -7.99 4.81
C THR A 55 -19.32 -8.03 6.11
N THR A 56 -19.81 -9.19 6.52
CA THR A 56 -20.53 -9.34 7.80
C THR A 56 -19.57 -9.40 8.99
N LEU A 57 -18.29 -9.71 8.74
CA LEU A 57 -17.27 -9.76 9.77
C LEU A 57 -16.92 -8.36 10.29
N LYS A 58 -16.83 -8.23 11.62
CA LYS A 58 -16.41 -6.99 12.28
C LYS A 58 -15.04 -6.54 11.74
N PRO A 59 -14.91 -5.28 11.25
CA PRO A 59 -13.64 -4.79 10.74
C PRO A 59 -12.64 -4.60 11.88
N TRP A 60 -11.59 -5.44 11.90
CA TRP A 60 -10.55 -5.40 12.94
C TRP A 60 -9.44 -4.38 12.64
N ILE A 61 -9.34 -3.86 11.42
CA ILE A 61 -8.29 -2.92 11.02
C ILE A 61 -8.30 -1.63 11.86
N HIS A 62 -9.43 -1.30 12.47
CA HIS A 62 -9.57 -0.18 13.41
C HIS A 62 -8.87 -0.44 14.75
N GLU A 63 -8.70 -1.71 15.12
CA GLU A 63 -8.02 -2.14 16.34
C GLU A 63 -6.50 -1.97 16.23
N LEU A 64 -5.96 -1.67 15.05
CA LEU A 64 -4.55 -1.30 14.88
C LEU A 64 -4.12 -0.12 15.76
N ALA A 65 -5.08 0.73 16.13
CA ALA A 65 -4.84 1.83 17.07
C ALA A 65 -4.31 1.37 18.44
N THR A 66 -4.48 0.08 18.77
CA THR A 66 -4.07 -0.53 20.05
C THR A 66 -2.63 -1.05 20.05
N ILE A 67 -1.94 -1.08 18.91
CA ILE A 67 -0.55 -1.53 18.85
C ILE A 67 0.35 -0.52 19.58
N PRO A 68 1.24 -0.96 20.49
CA PRO A 68 2.19 -0.08 21.17
C PRO A 68 3.37 0.27 20.24
N VAL A 69 3.11 1.11 19.22
CA VAL A 69 4.06 1.48 18.15
C VAL A 69 5.39 2.00 18.67
N SER A 70 5.39 2.70 19.82
CA SER A 70 6.61 3.20 20.47
C SER A 70 7.64 2.12 20.81
N ARG A 71 7.23 0.85 20.89
CA ARG A 71 8.12 -0.30 21.11
C ARG A 71 8.78 -0.81 19.83
N LEU A 72 8.19 -0.54 18.67
CA LEU A 72 8.63 -1.03 17.36
C LEU A 72 9.71 -0.10 16.79
N THR A 73 10.85 0.02 17.46
CA THR A 73 11.87 1.03 17.14
C THR A 73 12.56 0.85 15.79
N ARG A 74 12.44 -0.33 15.17
CA ARG A 74 13.00 -0.65 13.85
C ARG A 74 11.98 -0.78 12.74
N ILE A 75 10.69 -0.50 12.98
CA ILE A 75 9.68 -0.58 11.92
C ILE A 75 10.02 0.40 10.79
N ARG A 76 10.10 -0.13 9.57
CA ARG A 76 10.40 0.63 8.34
C ARG A 76 9.30 0.53 7.29
N SER A 77 8.59 -0.59 7.27
CA SER A 77 7.63 -0.89 6.21
C SER A 77 6.26 -1.26 6.76
N LEU A 78 5.22 -0.72 6.14
CA LEU A 78 3.83 -1.12 6.36
C LEU A 78 3.25 -1.64 5.04
N ARG A 79 2.63 -2.82 5.09
CA ARG A 79 1.94 -3.42 3.96
C ARG A 79 0.47 -3.61 4.31
N PHE A 80 -0.41 -3.07 3.50
CA PHE A 80 -1.85 -3.29 3.59
C PHE A 80 -2.28 -4.16 2.42
N SER A 81 -2.95 -5.27 2.71
CA SER A 81 -3.41 -6.23 1.72
C SER A 81 -4.88 -6.52 1.93
N LYS A 82 -5.67 -6.38 0.86
CA LYS A 82 -7.11 -6.70 0.86
C LYS A 82 -7.86 -5.96 1.96
N VAL A 83 -7.53 -4.69 2.17
CA VAL A 83 -8.18 -3.85 3.18
C VAL A 83 -9.29 -3.03 2.52
N ARG A 84 -10.52 -3.16 3.04
CA ARG A 84 -11.65 -2.29 2.67
C ARG A 84 -11.72 -1.12 3.63
N CYS A 85 -11.32 0.05 3.15
CA CYS A 85 -11.27 1.30 3.87
C CYS A 85 -12.62 2.04 3.90
N ILE A 86 -13.74 1.32 3.80
CA ILE A 86 -15.10 1.89 3.68
C ILE A 86 -15.52 2.66 4.95
N CYS A 87 -14.77 2.53 6.06
CA CYS A 87 -15.10 3.10 7.37
C CYS A 87 -14.09 4.14 7.89
N PHE A 88 -13.22 4.69 7.05
CA PHE A 88 -12.15 5.61 7.51
C PHE A 88 -12.61 7.03 7.81
N GLU A 89 -13.72 7.50 7.24
CA GLU A 89 -14.26 8.87 7.45
C GLU A 89 -14.52 9.23 8.93
N LYS A 90 -14.34 8.31 9.87
CA LYS A 90 -14.51 8.55 11.31
C LYS A 90 -13.43 7.96 12.22
N ASN A 91 -12.35 7.38 11.66
CA ASN A 91 -11.34 6.74 12.50
C ASN A 91 -10.08 7.59 12.72
N GLU A 92 -10.29 8.74 13.37
CA GLU A 92 -9.19 9.61 13.82
C GLU A 92 -8.22 8.88 14.77
N ALA A 93 -8.67 7.86 15.51
CA ALA A 93 -7.78 7.07 16.36
C ALA A 93 -6.75 6.32 15.52
N LEU A 94 -7.18 5.68 14.42
CA LEU A 94 -6.29 5.00 13.50
C LEU A 94 -5.34 5.97 12.80
N LEU A 95 -5.84 7.09 12.28
CA LEU A 95 -4.98 8.12 11.67
C LEU A 95 -3.95 8.67 12.66
N ARG A 96 -4.35 8.92 13.92
CA ARG A 96 -3.43 9.31 14.99
C ARG A 96 -2.37 8.24 15.25
N THR A 97 -2.76 6.97 15.27
CA THR A 97 -1.80 5.87 15.44
C THR A 97 -0.84 5.78 14.26
N LEU A 98 -1.32 5.91 13.01
CA LEU A 98 -0.46 5.96 11.82
C LEU A 98 0.58 7.09 11.92
N ARG A 99 0.18 8.27 12.41
CA ARG A 99 1.10 9.41 12.64
C ARG A 99 2.21 9.09 13.66
N THR A 100 2.04 8.10 14.53
CA THR A 100 3.08 7.68 15.48
C THR A 100 4.13 6.74 14.88
N TYR A 101 3.90 6.21 13.67
CA TYR A 101 4.89 5.43 12.92
C TYR A 101 5.95 6.33 12.26
N ALA A 102 6.65 7.12 13.07
CA ALA A 102 7.63 8.11 12.61
C ALA A 102 8.85 7.51 11.89
N THR A 103 9.12 6.21 12.05
CA THR A 103 10.25 5.51 11.44
C THR A 103 9.91 4.81 10.14
N VAL A 104 8.62 4.71 9.79
CA VAL A 104 8.13 4.04 8.58
C VAL A 104 8.47 4.89 7.36
N GLN A 105 9.26 4.29 6.48
CA GLN A 105 9.74 4.90 5.25
C GLN A 105 9.06 4.31 4.03
N GLU A 106 8.47 3.12 4.15
CA GLU A 106 7.89 2.37 3.05
C GLU A 106 6.43 2.03 3.35
N VAL A 107 5.56 2.26 2.36
CA VAL A 107 4.18 1.80 2.43
C VAL A 107 3.76 1.14 1.12
N HIS A 108 3.07 0.01 1.24
CA HIS A 108 2.53 -0.75 0.13
C HIS A 108 1.04 -1.04 0.34
N PHE A 109 0.23 -0.77 -0.68
CA PHE A 109 -1.18 -1.13 -0.72
C PHE A 109 -1.43 -2.13 -1.84
N CYS A 110 -2.01 -3.28 -1.53
CA CYS A 110 -2.34 -4.31 -2.50
C CYS A 110 -3.80 -4.75 -2.33
N GLU A 111 -4.59 -4.69 -3.41
CA GLU A 111 -6.02 -5.05 -3.39
C GLU A 111 -6.83 -4.26 -2.33
N CYS A 112 -6.41 -3.02 -2.03
CA CYS A 112 -7.10 -2.16 -1.09
C CYS A 112 -8.24 -1.40 -1.78
N SER A 113 -9.35 -1.19 -1.07
CA SER A 113 -10.47 -0.38 -1.56
C SER A 113 -10.70 0.82 -0.66
N PHE A 114 -10.77 2.02 -1.23
CA PHE A 114 -11.11 3.26 -0.50
C PHE A 114 -12.47 3.82 -0.97
N PRO A 115 -13.20 4.56 -0.12
CA PRO A 115 -14.42 5.23 -0.55
C PRO A 115 -14.13 6.22 -1.67
N THR A 116 -13.18 7.12 -1.43
CA THR A 116 -12.71 8.12 -2.39
C THR A 116 -11.19 8.18 -2.46
N PHE A 117 -10.66 8.88 -3.46
CA PHE A 117 -9.25 9.22 -3.55
C PHE A 117 -8.81 10.12 -2.39
N ILE A 118 -9.69 11.01 -1.90
CA ILE A 118 -9.41 11.86 -0.73
C ILE A 118 -9.11 11.00 0.50
N ASP A 119 -9.92 9.96 0.77
CA ASP A 119 -9.71 9.08 1.92
C ASP A 119 -8.33 8.41 1.87
N PHE A 120 -7.91 8.02 0.67
CA PHE A 120 -6.58 7.50 0.43
C PHE A 120 -5.49 8.56 0.66
N GLU A 121 -5.68 9.79 0.16
CA GLU A 121 -4.75 10.90 0.41
C GLU A 121 -4.59 11.17 1.92
N VAL A 122 -5.69 11.22 2.68
CA VAL A 122 -5.70 11.39 4.14
C VAL A 122 -4.94 10.26 4.84
N PHE A 123 -5.16 9.02 4.39
CA PHE A 123 -4.48 7.86 4.94
C PHE A 123 -2.96 7.94 4.73
N VAL A 124 -2.53 8.24 3.51
CA VAL A 124 -1.10 8.34 3.17
C VAL A 124 -0.46 9.57 3.85
N ALA A 125 -1.19 10.68 3.98
CA ALA A 125 -0.76 11.85 4.73
C ALA A 125 -0.50 11.58 6.21
N ALA A 126 -1.14 10.55 6.79
CA ALA A 126 -0.91 10.14 8.16
C ALA A 126 0.46 9.45 8.38
N LEU A 127 1.21 9.18 7.32
CA LEU A 127 2.54 8.55 7.36
C LEU A 127 3.62 9.54 6.86
N PRO A 128 4.00 10.56 7.65
CA PRO A 128 4.77 11.70 7.17
C PRO A 128 6.22 11.37 6.79
N ALA A 129 6.78 10.26 7.30
CA ALA A 129 8.16 9.85 7.05
C ALA A 129 8.31 8.95 5.81
N VAL A 130 7.22 8.66 5.08
CA VAL A 130 7.24 7.79 3.91
C VAL A 130 8.04 8.43 2.77
N THR A 131 8.95 7.65 2.23
CA THR A 131 9.81 7.99 1.09
C THR A 131 9.67 6.99 -0.06
N ARG A 132 9.14 5.79 0.20
CA ARG A 132 8.83 4.78 -0.81
C ARG A 132 7.36 4.41 -0.73
N PHE A 133 6.70 4.50 -1.87
CA PHE A 133 5.26 4.33 -1.96
C PHE A 133 4.93 3.39 -3.11
N SER A 134 4.09 2.40 -2.86
CA SER A 134 3.68 1.43 -3.87
C SER A 134 2.19 1.08 -3.77
N VAL A 135 1.54 0.95 -4.92
CA VAL A 135 0.13 0.60 -5.03
C VAL A 135 -0.09 -0.46 -6.10
N ASP A 136 -0.92 -1.45 -5.75
CA ASP A 136 -1.33 -2.55 -6.61
C ASP A 136 -2.80 -2.86 -6.39
N LEU A 137 -3.55 -3.05 -7.47
CA LEU A 137 -4.96 -3.43 -7.46
C LEU A 137 -5.84 -2.52 -6.58
N ILE A 138 -5.54 -1.23 -6.51
CA ILE A 138 -6.29 -0.28 -5.69
C ILE A 138 -7.62 0.09 -6.35
N THR A 139 -8.70 0.08 -5.58
CA THR A 139 -10.05 0.40 -6.07
C THR A 139 -10.71 1.52 -5.28
N TRP A 140 -11.59 2.25 -5.96
CA TRP A 140 -12.40 3.33 -5.38
C TRP A 140 -13.87 2.91 -5.38
N SER A 141 -14.66 3.37 -4.39
CA SER A 141 -16.10 3.16 -4.43
C SER A 141 -16.73 3.86 -5.64
N VAL A 142 -17.90 3.40 -6.07
CA VAL A 142 -18.55 3.86 -7.31
C VAL A 142 -18.82 5.38 -7.30
N ALA A 143 -19.01 5.98 -6.12
CA ALA A 143 -19.25 7.41 -5.97
C ALA A 143 -18.08 8.30 -6.48
N ASP A 144 -16.85 7.77 -6.52
CA ASP A 144 -15.64 8.53 -6.86
C ASP A 144 -15.08 8.24 -8.27
N LYS A 145 -15.81 7.46 -9.07
CA LYS A 145 -15.43 7.17 -10.47
C LYS A 145 -15.53 8.39 -11.39
N LEU A 146 -16.20 9.46 -10.96
CA LEU A 146 -16.54 10.62 -11.81
C LEU A 146 -15.84 11.93 -11.42
N HIS A 147 -15.06 11.97 -10.35
CA HIS A 147 -14.57 13.24 -9.79
C HIS A 147 -13.06 13.21 -9.52
N ILE A 148 -12.26 13.52 -10.55
CA ILE A 148 -10.85 13.91 -10.36
C ILE A 148 -10.76 15.23 -9.55
N ASP A 149 -11.83 16.04 -9.56
CA ASP A 149 -11.86 17.42 -9.06
C ASP A 149 -11.99 17.55 -7.53
N ARG A 150 -12.14 16.44 -6.80
CA ARG A 150 -12.22 16.43 -5.34
C ARG A 150 -10.95 15.82 -4.77
N MET A 151 -9.90 16.63 -4.64
CA MET A 151 -8.64 16.28 -3.99
C MET A 151 -8.37 17.27 -2.85
N ILE A 152 -7.62 16.90 -1.81
CA ILE A 152 -7.37 17.76 -0.64
C ILE A 152 -6.65 19.04 -1.07
N ALA A 153 -7.24 20.22 -0.84
CA ALA A 153 -6.73 21.51 -1.30
C ALA A 153 -5.21 21.69 -1.09
N ASP A 154 -4.71 21.32 0.09
CA ASP A 154 -3.29 21.24 0.40
C ASP A 154 -2.82 19.77 0.47
N PRO A 155 -2.11 19.27 -0.54
CA PRO A 155 -1.63 17.89 -0.55
C PRO A 155 -0.57 17.67 0.54
N PRO A 156 -0.42 16.42 1.03
CA PRO A 156 0.58 16.12 2.03
C PRO A 156 2.00 16.38 1.50
N LYS A 157 2.84 17.01 2.33
CA LYS A 157 4.24 17.34 1.99
C LYS A 157 5.16 16.14 2.19
N LEU A 158 4.90 15.05 1.46
CA LEU A 158 5.74 13.85 1.50
C LEU A 158 7.01 14.04 0.66
N GLN A 159 8.15 13.61 1.19
CA GLN A 159 9.43 13.62 0.47
C GLN A 159 9.64 12.28 -0.23
N LEU A 160 8.77 11.98 -1.20
CA LEU A 160 8.83 10.72 -1.93
C LEU A 160 10.12 10.65 -2.78
N SER A 161 10.78 9.51 -2.70
CA SER A 161 11.98 9.15 -3.46
C SER A 161 11.69 8.07 -4.49
N ILE A 162 10.73 7.19 -4.19
CA ILE A 162 10.38 6.04 -5.02
C ILE A 162 8.86 5.89 -5.04
N VAL A 163 8.28 5.80 -6.23
CA VAL A 163 6.85 5.51 -6.43
C VAL A 163 6.67 4.37 -7.43
N GLU A 164 5.82 3.42 -7.08
CA GLU A 164 5.55 2.24 -7.90
C GLU A 164 4.04 2.05 -8.07
N PHE A 165 3.58 2.22 -9.30
CA PHE A 165 2.20 1.99 -9.73
C PHE A 165 2.15 0.65 -10.45
N LEU A 166 1.64 -0.37 -9.77
CA LEU A 166 1.59 -1.74 -10.27
C LEU A 166 0.31 -1.96 -11.09
N TRP A 167 -0.42 -3.06 -10.86
CA TRP A 167 -1.59 -3.41 -11.66
C TRP A 167 -2.80 -2.57 -11.26
N PHE A 168 -3.59 -2.14 -12.25
CA PHE A 168 -4.85 -1.41 -12.05
C PHE A 168 -4.76 -0.16 -11.14
N ALA A 169 -3.58 0.44 -11.00
CA ALA A 169 -3.44 1.79 -10.47
C ALA A 169 -3.79 2.81 -11.57
N ASP A 170 -4.63 3.80 -11.26
CA ASP A 170 -5.01 4.87 -12.19
C ASP A 170 -3.85 5.87 -12.35
N PRO A 171 -3.04 5.80 -13.43
CA PRO A 171 -1.86 6.63 -13.56
C PRO A 171 -2.23 8.12 -13.63
N VAL A 172 -3.41 8.46 -14.15
CA VAL A 172 -3.88 9.85 -14.28
C VAL A 172 -4.12 10.47 -12.92
N LYS A 173 -4.87 9.78 -12.04
CA LYS A 173 -5.11 10.25 -10.67
C LYS A 173 -3.80 10.39 -9.89
N PHE A 174 -2.93 9.37 -9.94
CA PHE A 174 -1.69 9.40 -9.17
C PHE A 174 -0.66 10.41 -9.67
N CYS A 175 -0.47 10.54 -10.98
CA CYS A 175 0.39 11.59 -11.53
C CYS A 175 -0.12 12.98 -11.15
N SER A 176 -1.43 13.23 -11.28
CA SER A 176 -2.04 14.51 -10.90
C SER A 176 -1.84 14.81 -9.42
N TRP A 177 -2.01 13.81 -8.56
CA TRP A 177 -1.76 13.91 -7.12
C TRP A 177 -0.32 14.27 -6.80
N LEU A 178 0.64 13.54 -7.38
CA LEU A 178 2.07 13.76 -7.17
C LEU A 178 2.52 15.15 -7.64
N LEU A 179 1.95 15.66 -8.73
CA LEU A 179 2.25 17.00 -9.25
C LEU A 179 1.79 18.15 -8.33
N ARG A 180 0.88 17.88 -7.39
CA ARG A 180 0.42 18.89 -6.42
C ARG A 180 1.34 18.98 -5.22
N MET A 181 2.02 17.90 -4.85
CA MET A 181 2.98 17.94 -3.75
C MET A 181 4.09 18.93 -4.11
N PRO A 182 4.72 19.59 -3.11
CA PRO A 182 5.99 20.23 -3.39
C PRO A 182 6.91 19.12 -3.91
N ILE A 183 7.23 19.13 -5.21
CA ILE A 183 8.18 18.22 -5.83
C ILE A 183 9.57 18.87 -5.69
N PRO A 184 10.37 18.58 -4.66
CA PRO A 184 11.81 18.72 -4.77
C PRO A 184 12.36 17.61 -5.69
N PRO A 185 13.62 17.70 -6.15
CA PRO A 185 14.29 16.67 -6.97
C PRO A 185 14.57 15.35 -6.20
N THR A 186 13.76 14.99 -5.21
CA THR A 186 13.92 13.78 -4.39
C THR A 186 13.44 12.53 -5.10
N LEU A 187 12.47 12.64 -6.01
CA LEU A 187 11.93 11.49 -6.73
C LEU A 187 12.97 10.95 -7.71
N ARG A 188 13.55 9.80 -7.37
CA ARG A 188 14.66 9.15 -8.08
C ARG A 188 14.21 7.92 -8.83
N SER A 189 13.10 7.29 -8.42
CA SER A 189 12.58 6.09 -9.06
C SER A 189 11.09 6.20 -9.28
N VAL A 190 10.66 5.91 -10.50
CA VAL A 190 9.25 5.82 -10.87
C VAL A 190 9.04 4.53 -11.65
N ALA A 191 8.06 3.75 -11.23
CA ALA A 191 7.62 2.58 -11.98
C ALA A 191 6.13 2.71 -12.29
N PHE A 192 5.78 2.56 -13.56
CA PHE A 192 4.44 2.28 -14.02
C PHE A 192 4.46 0.89 -14.65
N GLN A 193 3.82 -0.09 -14.03
CA GLN A 193 3.79 -1.45 -14.57
C GLN A 193 2.88 -1.55 -15.80
N ARG A 194 1.85 -0.69 -15.88
CA ARG A 194 0.85 -0.73 -16.96
C ARG A 194 0.29 0.66 -17.25
N VAL A 195 0.73 1.26 -18.35
CA VAL A 195 0.21 2.51 -18.92
C VAL A 195 -0.60 2.18 -20.17
N MET A 196 -1.86 2.64 -20.21
CA MET A 196 -2.70 2.54 -21.40
C MET A 196 -2.36 3.66 -22.39
N LEU A 197 -2.63 3.44 -23.68
CA LEU A 197 -2.38 4.47 -24.71
C LEU A 197 -3.09 5.81 -24.39
N ALA A 198 -4.30 5.75 -23.85
CA ALA A 198 -5.07 6.94 -23.45
C ALA A 198 -4.38 7.77 -22.34
N ASP A 199 -3.59 7.14 -21.47
CA ASP A 199 -2.94 7.79 -20.32
C ASP A 199 -1.50 8.23 -20.63
N ALA A 200 -0.93 7.73 -21.72
CA ALA A 200 0.49 7.91 -22.05
C ALA A 200 0.91 9.38 -22.16
N GLN A 201 0.03 10.24 -22.70
CA GLN A 201 0.30 11.68 -22.79
C GLN A 201 0.47 12.32 -21.41
N LEU A 202 -0.40 11.97 -20.46
CA LEU A 202 -0.36 12.55 -19.12
C LEU A 202 0.83 12.02 -18.32
N VAL A 203 1.16 10.74 -18.45
CA VAL A 203 2.41 10.18 -17.89
C VAL A 203 3.62 10.92 -18.46
N GLY A 204 3.63 11.23 -19.77
CA GLY A 204 4.67 12.05 -20.39
C GLY A 204 4.80 13.45 -19.76
N ILE A 205 3.69 14.15 -19.56
CA ILE A 205 3.66 15.47 -18.89
C ILE A 205 4.16 15.38 -17.45
N PHE A 206 3.83 14.30 -16.74
CA PHE A 206 4.33 14.07 -15.39
C PHE A 206 5.86 13.90 -15.39
N LEU A 207 6.40 13.06 -16.28
CA LEU A 207 7.82 12.79 -16.36
C LEU A 207 8.65 14.02 -16.74
N THR A 208 8.14 14.89 -17.62
CA THR A 208 8.84 16.15 -17.96
C THR A 208 8.94 17.10 -16.77
N LYS A 209 7.97 17.06 -15.84
CA LYS A 209 7.96 17.88 -14.62
C LYS A 209 8.85 17.36 -13.50
N LEU A 210 9.23 16.08 -13.48
CA LEU A 210 10.14 15.52 -12.46
C LEU A 210 11.58 16.05 -12.56
N GLY A 211 11.96 16.57 -13.73
CA GLY A 211 13.29 17.13 -13.96
C GLY A 211 14.42 16.08 -13.94
N PRO A 212 15.69 16.52 -13.86
CA PRO A 212 16.86 15.64 -14.04
C PRO A 212 17.18 14.74 -12.83
N GLY A 213 16.40 14.83 -11.74
CA GLY A 213 16.63 14.04 -10.52
C GLY A 213 16.26 12.55 -10.66
N LEU A 214 15.44 12.21 -11.67
CA LEU A 214 15.00 10.85 -11.94
C LEU A 214 16.15 9.98 -12.42
N ARG A 215 16.41 8.86 -11.71
CA ARG A 215 17.52 7.92 -12.00
C ARG A 215 17.03 6.61 -12.58
N ASN A 216 15.87 6.14 -12.11
CA ASN A 216 15.28 4.88 -12.52
C ASN A 216 13.87 5.13 -13.03
N LEU A 217 13.61 4.69 -14.25
CA LEU A 217 12.28 4.76 -14.86
C LEU A 217 11.93 3.38 -15.42
N ARG A 218 10.79 2.86 -14.98
CA ARG A 218 10.20 1.65 -15.55
C ARG A 218 8.81 1.98 -16.06
N ILE A 219 8.54 1.69 -17.33
CA ILE A 219 7.23 1.86 -17.93
C ILE A 219 6.88 0.59 -18.68
N GLY A 220 5.86 -0.13 -18.23
CA GLY A 220 5.18 -1.15 -19.01
C GLY A 220 4.03 -0.49 -19.75
N CYS A 221 4.02 -0.58 -21.08
CA CYS A 221 2.95 -0.05 -21.92
C CYS A 221 2.05 -1.18 -22.39
N ARG A 222 0.73 -0.95 -22.39
CA ARG A 222 -0.24 -1.84 -23.01
C ARG A 222 -0.92 -1.12 -24.18
N PHE A 223 -0.69 -1.62 -25.39
CA PHE A 223 -1.17 -1.01 -26.64
C PHE A 223 -2.33 -1.77 -27.28
N ASP A 224 -2.90 -2.74 -26.57
CA ASP A 224 -4.01 -3.54 -27.07
C ASP A 224 -5.23 -2.64 -27.32
N LYS A 225 -5.80 -2.72 -28.53
CA LYS A 225 -7.05 -2.06 -28.88
C LYS A 225 -8.19 -2.76 -28.13
N ASP A 226 -9.01 -1.95 -27.45
CA ASP A 226 -10.31 -2.25 -26.83
C ASP A 226 -10.32 -2.69 -25.33
N PRO A 227 -10.81 -1.83 -24.40
CA PRO A 227 -11.12 -2.20 -23.02
C PRO A 227 -12.14 -3.35 -22.86
N ALA A 228 -12.93 -3.66 -23.89
CA ALA A 228 -13.84 -4.81 -23.88
C ALA A 228 -13.11 -6.16 -23.92
N MET A 229 -11.88 -6.20 -24.45
CA MET A 229 -11.05 -7.42 -24.53
C MET A 229 -10.43 -7.80 -23.17
N THR A 230 -10.46 -6.90 -22.17
CA THR A 230 -10.01 -7.21 -20.79
C THR A 230 -10.96 -8.11 -19.99
N LYS A 231 -12.12 -8.49 -20.55
CA LYS A 231 -13.06 -9.43 -19.90
C LYS A 231 -12.87 -10.90 -20.31
N CYS A 232 -11.94 -11.24 -21.19
CA CYS A 232 -11.73 -12.63 -21.59
C CYS A 232 -10.51 -13.25 -20.90
N THR A 233 -10.77 -14.43 -20.31
CA THR A 233 -9.88 -15.45 -19.72
C THR A 233 -9.35 -15.20 -18.30
N CYS A 234 -10.25 -15.13 -17.33
CA CYS A 234 -10.12 -16.01 -16.17
C CYS A 234 -10.93 -17.28 -16.50
N ASP A 235 -10.35 -18.20 -17.28
CA ASP A 235 -10.87 -19.56 -17.29
C ASP A 235 -10.45 -20.22 -15.96
N PRO A 236 -11.41 -20.74 -15.16
CA PRO A 236 -11.06 -21.63 -14.07
C PRO A 236 -10.47 -22.90 -14.68
N PHE A 237 -9.32 -23.32 -14.17
CA PHE A 237 -8.82 -24.68 -14.37
C PHE A 237 -10.00 -25.67 -14.23
N PRO A 238 -10.32 -26.50 -15.24
CA PRO A 238 -11.26 -27.58 -15.02
C PRO A 238 -10.64 -28.53 -13.98
N PRO A 239 -11.41 -28.99 -12.98
CA PRO A 239 -10.90 -29.98 -12.04
C PRO A 239 -10.50 -31.23 -12.82
N ALA A 240 -9.32 -31.76 -12.52
CA ALA A 240 -8.90 -33.07 -13.00
C ALA A 240 -9.99 -34.09 -12.67
N MET A 241 -10.65 -34.61 -13.70
CA MET A 241 -11.46 -35.82 -13.59
C MET A 241 -10.50 -36.97 -13.30
N PHE A 242 -10.51 -37.42 -12.05
CA PHE A 242 -10.09 -38.77 -11.72
C PHE A 242 -11.06 -39.73 -12.41
N ILE A 243 -10.56 -40.49 -13.37
CA ILE A 243 -11.25 -41.67 -13.90
C ILE A 243 -10.98 -42.80 -12.91
N SER A 244 -12.03 -43.25 -12.23
CA SER A 244 -12.11 -44.58 -11.61
C SER A 244 -12.65 -45.57 -12.63
#